data_AF-A0A848LK65-F1
#
_entry.id   AF-A0A848LK65-F1
#
_cell.length_a   1.000
_cell.length_b   1.000
_cell.length_c   1.000
_cell.angle_alpha   90.00
_cell.angle_beta   90.00
_cell.angle_gamma   90.00
#
_symmetry.space_group_name_H-M   'P 1'
#
loop_
_entity.id
_entity.type
_entity.pdbx_description
1 polymer ?
#
loop_
_entity_poly.entity_id
_entity_poly.type
_entity_poly.pdbx_seq_one_letter_code
_entity_poly.pdbx_strand_id
1 'polypeptide(L)'
;MPTHEEQWEHLRSRIEVAVLGGYIDEKEILAHAEEDLEEGSSEHESLPSYARRLLDEQRAAEARWTEPTVNDAITRAFDELNSRGIVALENAGYTKSEGWEDVGNVAKYSYEPMRGATFFHGQDVERGVLGAGLWLAFGALDADGNPSDDDAASLAIAHEVRETLARHGVPTEWNGSVEQRIHIPPFDWRKRRWTQAAQKSPPPTRFSCERVIQGAMHERGVSREDAIAALEGFFSDMARKHYGAQFAFEAHYDPEQDRVEIFRTITAVEQRSDDPAVAVNERFCSQLNAVLKGGIEPGDELIFQVFYLKDDDYLAQAQDEQYARLLDMETDRRFMELPTVRAVRQGVLEQLRAMGR
;
A
#
# COMPACT_ATOMS: atom_id res chain seq x y z
N MET A 1 36.94 -26.35 8.71
CA MET A 1 35.91 -25.99 9.70
C MET A 1 36.21 -24.57 10.10
N PRO A 2 35.27 -23.63 9.94
CA PRO A 2 35.45 -22.26 10.40
C PRO A 2 35.68 -22.24 11.93
N THR A 3 36.47 -21.30 12.42
CA THR A 3 36.69 -21.12 13.86
C THR A 3 35.40 -20.67 14.56
N HIS A 4 35.35 -20.79 15.89
CA HIS A 4 34.21 -20.31 16.68
C HIS A 4 33.99 -18.80 16.50
N GLU A 5 35.08 -18.03 16.38
CA GLU A 5 35.05 -16.58 16.08
C GLU A 5 34.52 -16.28 14.68
N GLU A 6 34.93 -17.05 13.65
CA GLU A 6 34.41 -16.91 12.28
C GLU A 6 32.92 -17.26 12.17
N GLN A 7 32.47 -18.25 12.95
CA GLN A 7 31.06 -18.63 13.03
C GLN A 7 30.23 -17.53 13.72
N TRP A 8 30.74 -16.99 14.84
CA TRP A 8 30.09 -15.90 15.55
C TRP A 8 29.94 -14.65 14.67
N GLU A 9 31.00 -14.24 13.97
CA GLU A 9 30.95 -13.05 13.12
C GLU A 9 30.00 -13.24 11.92
N HIS A 10 29.90 -14.46 11.39
CA HIS A 10 28.91 -14.79 10.37
C HIS A 10 27.47 -14.65 10.87
N LEU A 11 27.16 -15.20 12.05
CA LEU A 11 25.84 -15.09 12.67
C LEU A 11 25.49 -13.65 13.01
N ARG A 12 26.45 -12.90 13.54
CA ARG A 12 26.32 -11.47 13.81
C ARG A 12 25.99 -10.68 12.54
N SER A 13 26.73 -10.91 11.45
CA SER A 13 26.49 -10.25 10.16
C SER A 13 25.09 -10.55 9.61
N ARG A 14 24.60 -11.79 9.77
CA ARG A 14 23.22 -12.15 9.40
C ARG A 14 22.18 -11.35 10.19
N ILE A 15 22.38 -11.17 11.50
CA ILE A 15 21.49 -10.35 12.34
C ILE A 15 21.56 -8.87 11.94
N GLU A 16 22.76 -8.35 11.69
CA GLU A 16 22.94 -6.96 11.23
C GLU A 16 22.14 -6.73 9.93
N VAL A 17 22.23 -7.63 8.95
CA VAL A 17 21.41 -7.56 7.72
C VAL A 17 19.92 -7.66 8.02
N ALA A 18 19.50 -8.61 8.85
CA ALA A 18 18.09 -8.83 9.17
C ALA A 18 17.44 -7.58 9.81
N VAL A 19 18.18 -6.91 10.71
CA VAL A 19 17.76 -5.67 11.36
C VAL A 19 17.75 -4.51 10.37
N LEU A 20 18.90 -4.22 9.75
CA LEU A 20 19.12 -3.05 8.90
C LEU A 20 18.36 -3.14 7.57
N GLY A 21 18.19 -4.35 7.05
CA GLY A 21 17.46 -4.63 5.81
C GLY A 21 16.01 -4.15 5.87
N GLY A 22 15.35 -4.28 7.04
CA GLY A 22 14.04 -3.67 7.28
C GLY A 22 12.84 -4.41 6.69
N TYR A 23 13.01 -5.64 6.18
CA TYR A 23 11.96 -6.39 5.47
C TYR A 23 11.24 -7.48 6.28
N ILE A 24 11.81 -7.95 7.39
CA ILE A 24 11.21 -8.94 8.28
C ILE A 24 10.89 -8.30 9.62
N ASP A 25 9.88 -8.76 10.37
CA ASP A 25 9.46 -8.11 11.61
C ASP A 25 10.39 -8.39 12.82
N GLU A 26 10.22 -7.66 13.93
CA GLU A 26 11.07 -7.82 15.12
C GLU A 26 10.98 -9.22 15.74
N LYS A 27 9.79 -9.82 15.73
CA LYS A 27 9.56 -11.14 16.32
C LYS A 27 10.30 -12.20 15.50
N GLU A 28 10.26 -12.08 14.19
CA GLU A 28 10.98 -12.96 13.28
C GLU A 28 12.50 -12.83 13.45
N ILE A 29 13.03 -11.60 13.54
CA ILE A 29 14.48 -11.38 13.80
C ILE A 29 14.92 -12.05 15.10
N LEU A 30 14.14 -11.89 16.16
CA LEU A 30 14.47 -12.47 17.46
C LEU A 30 14.35 -13.99 17.47
N ALA A 31 13.35 -14.54 16.77
CA ALA A 31 13.23 -15.99 16.60
C ALA A 31 14.45 -16.57 15.87
N HIS A 32 14.88 -15.94 14.76
CA HIS A 32 16.10 -16.35 14.05
C HIS A 32 17.35 -16.26 14.94
N ALA A 33 17.46 -15.20 15.75
CA ALA A 33 18.56 -15.04 16.69
C ALA A 33 18.54 -16.05 17.85
N GLU A 34 17.37 -16.58 18.22
CA GLU A 34 17.19 -17.62 19.25
C GLU A 34 17.52 -19.02 18.70
N GLU A 35 17.16 -19.31 17.44
CA GLU A 35 17.45 -20.60 16.79
C GLU A 35 18.96 -20.85 16.63
N ASP A 36 19.73 -19.78 16.42
CA ASP A 36 21.18 -19.81 16.27
C ASP A 36 21.93 -19.83 17.63
N LEU A 37 21.25 -20.02 18.77
CA LEU A 37 21.86 -20.19 20.09
C LEU A 37 22.65 -21.52 20.16
N GLU A 38 23.94 -21.49 19.84
CA GLU A 38 24.85 -22.56 20.27
C GLU A 38 25.07 -22.49 21.79
N GLU A 39 24.82 -23.60 22.50
CA GLU A 39 25.24 -23.77 23.89
C GLU A 39 26.78 -23.73 23.98
N GLY A 40 27.34 -22.54 24.23
CA GLY A 40 28.73 -22.40 24.66
C GLY A 40 29.53 -21.32 23.93
N SER A 41 29.55 -20.12 24.50
CA SER A 41 30.78 -19.45 24.96
C SER A 41 30.34 -18.25 25.81
N SER A 42 30.95 -18.05 26.97
CA SER A 42 30.58 -16.95 27.90
C SER A 42 31.21 -15.60 27.52
N GLU A 43 31.90 -15.52 26.38
CA GLU A 43 32.73 -14.37 26.01
C GLU A 43 31.99 -13.34 25.15
N HIS A 44 30.90 -13.73 24.47
CA HIS A 44 30.10 -12.85 23.62
C HIS A 44 28.71 -12.56 24.23
N GLU A 45 28.18 -11.36 23.94
CA GLU A 45 26.76 -11.04 24.15
C GLU A 45 25.90 -12.06 23.40
N SER A 46 24.74 -12.46 23.92
CA SER A 46 23.87 -13.40 23.19
C SER A 46 23.29 -12.76 21.92
N LEU A 47 23.10 -13.55 20.86
CA LEU A 47 22.51 -13.08 19.61
C LEU A 47 21.17 -12.35 19.79
N PRO A 48 20.23 -12.81 20.66
CA PRO A 48 18.98 -12.07 20.91
C PRO A 48 19.20 -10.72 21.60
N SER A 49 20.14 -10.62 22.54
CA SER A 49 20.49 -9.35 23.19
C SER A 49 21.12 -8.38 22.19
N TYR A 50 22.03 -8.89 21.36
CA TYR A 50 22.66 -8.15 20.27
C TYR A 50 21.62 -7.63 19.26
N ALA A 51 20.69 -8.49 18.82
CA ALA A 51 19.59 -8.12 17.93
C ALA A 51 18.68 -7.05 18.55
N ARG A 52 18.30 -7.18 19.82
CA ARG A 52 17.47 -6.20 20.52
C ARG A 52 18.14 -4.83 20.57
N ARG A 53 19.44 -4.80 20.90
CA ARG A 53 20.20 -3.54 20.95
C ARG A 53 20.26 -2.88 19.57
N LEU A 54 20.53 -3.64 18.51
CA LEU A 54 20.51 -3.11 17.14
C LEU A 54 19.12 -2.59 16.74
N LEU A 55 18.05 -3.28 17.12
CA LEU A 55 16.67 -2.83 16.86
C LEU A 55 16.39 -1.49 17.56
N ASP A 56 16.79 -1.35 18.83
CA ASP A 56 16.62 -0.10 19.58
C ASP A 56 17.47 1.05 18.99
N GLU A 57 18.70 0.77 18.59
CA GLU A 57 19.59 1.72 17.88
C GLU A 57 18.97 2.16 16.55
N GLN A 58 18.46 1.21 15.76
CA GLN A 58 17.84 1.50 14.48
C GLN A 58 16.54 2.28 14.65
N ARG A 59 15.72 1.95 15.65
CA ARG A 59 14.49 2.71 15.97
C ARG A 59 14.80 4.15 16.34
N ALA A 60 15.85 4.36 17.15
CA ALA A 60 16.30 5.70 17.53
C ALA A 60 16.91 6.49 16.36
N ALA A 61 17.62 5.81 15.45
CA ALA A 61 18.15 6.41 14.23
C ALA A 61 17.03 6.80 13.26
N GLU A 62 16.09 5.89 13.01
CA GLU A 62 14.97 6.07 12.10
C GLU A 62 14.05 7.23 12.53
N ALA A 63 13.81 7.38 13.84
CA ALA A 63 13.02 8.50 14.38
C ALA A 63 13.59 9.89 14.03
N ARG A 64 14.86 9.97 13.60
CA ARG A 64 15.53 11.22 13.18
C ARG A 64 15.50 11.44 11.66
N TRP A 65 15.03 10.47 10.88
CA TRP A 65 14.95 10.60 9.43
C TRP A 65 13.71 11.43 9.05
N THR A 66 13.86 12.74 9.02
CA THR A 66 12.77 13.67 8.68
C THR A 66 12.55 13.83 7.18
N GLU A 67 13.57 13.57 6.37
CA GLU A 67 13.52 13.70 4.90
C GLU A 67 13.37 12.33 4.22
N PRO A 68 12.87 12.27 2.98
CA PRO A 68 12.84 11.04 2.18
C PRO A 68 14.24 10.43 2.00
N THR A 69 14.36 9.12 2.21
CA THR A 69 15.61 8.37 2.01
C THR A 69 15.72 7.84 0.58
N VAL A 70 16.88 7.29 0.21
CA VAL A 70 17.05 6.59 -1.08
C VAL A 70 16.19 5.32 -1.12
N ASN A 71 16.06 4.58 -0.02
CA ASN A 71 15.11 3.46 0.06
C ASN A 71 13.67 3.95 -0.20
N ASP A 72 13.25 5.08 0.39
CA ASP A 72 11.91 5.65 0.11
C ASP A 72 11.75 6.01 -1.38
N ALA A 73 12.82 6.47 -2.06
CA ALA A 73 12.81 6.77 -3.48
C ALA A 73 12.74 5.52 -4.36
N ILE A 74 13.45 4.45 -4.00
CA ILE A 74 13.35 3.13 -4.64
C ILE A 74 11.92 2.60 -4.53
N THR A 75 11.31 2.67 -3.33
CA THR A 75 9.93 2.23 -3.11
C THR A 75 8.96 2.98 -4.02
N ARG A 76 9.05 4.32 -4.08
CA ARG A 76 8.19 5.12 -4.99
C ARG A 76 8.43 4.80 -6.47
N ALA A 77 9.66 4.52 -6.87
CA ALA A 77 9.96 4.11 -8.25
C ALA A 77 9.34 2.75 -8.58
N PHE A 78 9.38 1.80 -7.64
CA PHE A 78 8.78 0.49 -7.80
C PHE A 78 7.25 0.58 -7.84
N ASP A 79 6.64 1.39 -6.98
CA ASP A 79 5.20 1.66 -7.02
C ASP A 79 4.76 2.24 -8.38
N GLU A 80 5.56 3.16 -8.94
CA GLU A 80 5.29 3.71 -10.26
C GLU A 80 5.42 2.66 -11.37
N LEU A 81 6.45 1.81 -11.33
CA LEU A 81 6.62 0.73 -12.31
C LEU A 81 5.45 -0.26 -12.25
N ASN A 82 5.01 -0.63 -11.05
CA ASN A 82 3.82 -1.46 -10.83
C ASN A 82 2.59 -0.81 -11.47
N SER A 83 2.41 0.51 -11.30
CA SER A 83 1.29 1.23 -11.93
C SER A 83 1.30 1.16 -13.46
N ARG A 84 2.48 1.01 -14.07
CA ARG A 84 2.74 0.96 -15.53
C ARG A 84 2.82 -0.46 -16.11
N GLY A 85 2.40 -1.46 -15.35
CA GLY A 85 2.37 -2.85 -15.79
C GLY A 85 3.75 -3.53 -15.84
N ILE A 86 4.68 -3.07 -15.01
CA ILE A 86 5.95 -3.74 -14.74
C ILE A 86 5.93 -4.20 -13.28
N VAL A 87 5.95 -5.51 -13.04
CA VAL A 87 5.97 -6.05 -11.68
C VAL A 87 7.29 -5.67 -11.00
N ALA A 88 7.23 -4.79 -10.01
CA ALA A 88 8.38 -4.30 -9.28
C ALA A 88 8.33 -4.74 -7.81
N LEU A 89 9.19 -5.69 -7.42
CA LEU A 89 9.16 -6.28 -6.08
C LEU A 89 10.45 -5.98 -5.30
N GLU A 90 10.28 -5.47 -4.09
CA GLU A 90 11.36 -5.34 -3.11
C GLU A 90 11.52 -6.65 -2.33
N ASN A 91 12.76 -7.11 -2.16
CA ASN A 91 13.11 -8.30 -1.37
C ASN A 91 12.31 -9.56 -1.76
N ALA A 92 12.19 -9.82 -3.06
CA ALA A 92 11.47 -10.98 -3.61
C ALA A 92 12.32 -12.25 -3.50
N GLY A 93 11.87 -13.18 -2.66
CA GLY A 93 12.63 -14.37 -2.26
C GLY A 93 14.02 -14.05 -1.70
N TYR A 94 14.83 -15.08 -1.56
CA TYR A 94 16.23 -14.96 -1.15
C TYR A 94 17.18 -15.02 -2.35
N THR A 95 16.83 -15.78 -3.39
CA THR A 95 17.62 -15.98 -4.61
C THR A 95 16.97 -15.37 -5.85
N LYS A 96 17.74 -15.18 -6.93
CA LYS A 96 17.20 -14.71 -8.22
C LYS A 96 16.08 -15.60 -8.75
N SER A 97 16.20 -16.92 -8.58
CA SER A 97 15.19 -17.87 -9.07
C SER A 97 13.87 -17.76 -8.30
N GLU A 98 13.95 -17.63 -6.97
CA GLU A 98 12.77 -17.39 -6.13
C GLU A 98 12.12 -16.04 -6.44
N GLY A 99 12.91 -15.00 -6.65
CA GLY A 99 12.37 -13.70 -7.05
C GLY A 99 11.59 -13.74 -8.38
N TRP A 100 12.01 -14.58 -9.33
CA TRP A 100 11.24 -14.81 -10.56
C TRP A 100 9.95 -15.61 -10.32
N GLU A 101 9.95 -16.55 -9.36
CA GLU A 101 8.73 -17.25 -8.93
C GLU A 101 7.73 -16.28 -8.29
N ASP A 102 8.19 -15.39 -7.40
CA ASP A 102 7.36 -14.35 -6.79
C ASP A 102 6.79 -13.39 -7.83
N VAL A 103 7.61 -12.94 -8.78
CA VAL A 103 7.16 -12.14 -9.93
C VAL A 103 6.07 -12.87 -10.71
N GLY A 104 6.29 -14.14 -11.05
CA GLY A 104 5.33 -14.95 -11.79
C GLY A 104 4.01 -15.11 -11.05
N ASN A 105 4.06 -15.31 -9.73
CA ASN A 105 2.88 -15.33 -8.88
C ASN A 105 2.11 -14.00 -8.95
N VAL A 106 2.79 -12.87 -8.77
CA VAL A 106 2.16 -11.54 -8.86
C VAL A 106 1.58 -11.28 -10.25
N ALA A 107 2.34 -11.56 -11.31
CA ALA A 107 1.92 -11.35 -12.69
C ALA A 107 0.68 -12.20 -13.06
N LYS A 108 0.67 -13.47 -12.65
CA LYS A 108 -0.44 -14.41 -12.89
C LYS A 108 -1.76 -13.96 -12.27
N TYR A 109 -1.71 -13.30 -11.11
CA TYR A 109 -2.89 -12.79 -10.43
C TYR A 109 -3.21 -11.32 -10.78
N SER A 110 -2.43 -10.70 -11.67
CA SER A 110 -2.64 -9.33 -12.10
C SER A 110 -3.81 -9.19 -13.08
N TYR A 111 -4.47 -8.03 -13.04
CA TYR A 111 -5.67 -7.73 -13.81
C TYR A 111 -5.43 -7.62 -15.34
N GLU A 112 -4.25 -7.11 -15.72
CA GLU A 112 -3.76 -7.04 -17.10
C GLU A 112 -2.48 -7.87 -17.22
N PRO A 113 -2.16 -8.39 -18.41
CA PRO A 113 -0.86 -8.98 -18.67
C PRO A 113 0.24 -7.97 -18.33
N MET A 114 1.13 -8.37 -17.43
CA MET A 114 2.29 -7.57 -17.07
C MET A 114 3.31 -7.67 -18.20
N ARG A 115 3.88 -6.53 -18.61
CA ARG A 115 4.82 -6.47 -19.74
C ARG A 115 6.22 -6.93 -19.37
N GLY A 116 6.55 -6.82 -18.09
CA GLY A 116 7.88 -7.08 -17.58
C GLY A 116 7.94 -7.05 -16.08
N ALA A 117 9.13 -7.24 -15.55
CA ALA A 117 9.38 -7.16 -14.13
C ALA A 117 10.75 -6.55 -13.82
N THR A 118 10.88 -6.06 -12.60
CA THR A 118 12.15 -5.74 -11.96
C THR A 118 12.10 -6.13 -10.48
N PHE A 119 13.19 -6.62 -9.91
CA PHE A 119 13.21 -6.92 -8.47
C PHE A 119 14.63 -7.02 -7.93
N PHE A 120 14.74 -6.96 -6.61
CA PHE A 120 15.92 -7.40 -5.87
C PHE A 120 15.51 -8.43 -4.82
N HIS A 121 16.42 -9.34 -4.49
CA HIS A 121 16.16 -10.45 -3.58
C HIS A 121 17.01 -10.33 -2.29
N GLY A 122 16.81 -11.23 -1.32
CA GLY A 122 17.47 -11.17 -0.01
C GLY A 122 19.00 -11.02 -0.06
N GLN A 123 19.69 -11.76 -0.94
CA GLN A 123 21.14 -11.60 -1.10
C GLN A 123 21.56 -10.23 -1.68
N ASP A 124 20.69 -9.54 -2.40
CA ASP A 124 20.96 -8.17 -2.85
C ASP A 124 20.78 -7.18 -1.71
N VAL A 125 19.80 -7.42 -0.82
CA VAL A 125 19.64 -6.65 0.42
C VAL A 125 20.87 -6.79 1.30
N GLU A 126 21.38 -8.01 1.49
CA GLU A 126 22.65 -8.26 2.20
C GLU A 126 23.79 -7.40 1.64
N ARG A 127 23.99 -7.44 0.32
CA ARG A 127 25.02 -6.64 -0.36
C ARG A 127 24.80 -5.14 -0.21
N GLY A 128 23.55 -4.67 -0.30
CA GLY A 128 23.18 -3.27 -0.16
C GLY A 128 23.46 -2.75 1.24
N VAL A 129 23.04 -3.48 2.27
CA VAL A 129 23.31 -3.17 3.68
C VAL A 129 24.81 -3.14 3.96
N LEU A 130 25.58 -4.08 3.38
CA LEU A 130 27.03 -4.16 3.54
C LEU A 130 27.81 -3.18 2.62
N GLY A 131 27.13 -2.26 1.94
CA GLY A 131 27.75 -1.16 1.21
C GLY A 131 28.24 -1.48 -0.20
N ALA A 132 27.84 -2.62 -0.78
CA ALA A 132 28.16 -2.98 -2.17
C ALA A 132 27.14 -2.44 -3.20
N GLY A 133 26.12 -1.71 -2.73
CA GLY A 133 25.00 -1.25 -3.56
C GLY A 133 23.98 -2.36 -3.82
N LEU A 134 22.97 -2.05 -4.62
CA LEU A 134 21.81 -2.91 -4.83
C LEU A 134 21.72 -3.36 -6.29
N TRP A 135 21.47 -4.64 -6.52
CA TRP A 135 21.35 -5.21 -7.86
C TRP A 135 19.88 -5.50 -8.17
N LEU A 136 19.42 -5.10 -9.35
CA LEU A 136 18.06 -5.32 -9.83
C LEU A 136 18.08 -6.30 -11.00
N ALA A 137 17.35 -7.40 -10.86
CA ALA A 137 17.02 -8.27 -11.98
C ALA A 137 15.89 -7.60 -12.77
N PHE A 138 15.85 -7.84 -14.08
CA PHE A 138 14.78 -7.35 -14.94
C PHE A 138 14.53 -8.35 -16.08
N GLY A 139 13.40 -8.20 -16.75
CA GLY A 139 13.07 -8.96 -17.95
C GLY A 139 11.64 -8.71 -18.42
N ALA A 140 11.37 -9.01 -19.68
CA ALA A 140 10.01 -9.05 -20.21
C ALA A 140 9.28 -10.29 -19.67
N LEU A 141 7.96 -10.19 -19.59
CA LEU A 141 7.09 -11.32 -19.23
C LEU A 141 6.23 -11.74 -20.43
N ASP A 142 5.95 -13.02 -20.52
CA ASP A 142 4.96 -13.56 -21.45
C ASP A 142 3.52 -13.34 -20.93
N ALA A 143 2.53 -13.77 -21.71
CA ALA A 143 1.12 -13.60 -21.36
C ALA A 143 0.67 -14.37 -20.10
N ASP A 144 1.44 -15.39 -19.70
CA ASP A 144 1.19 -16.20 -18.51
C ASP A 144 1.96 -15.69 -17.28
N GLY A 145 2.77 -14.63 -17.45
CA GLY A 145 3.55 -14.01 -16.39
C GLY A 145 4.92 -14.66 -16.17
N ASN A 146 5.39 -15.51 -17.08
CA ASN A 146 6.73 -16.10 -17.00
C ASN A 146 7.78 -15.22 -17.70
N PRO A 147 9.06 -15.29 -17.32
CA PRO A 147 10.13 -14.62 -18.05
C PRO A 147 10.13 -14.99 -19.53
N SER A 148 10.20 -13.98 -20.39
CA SER A 148 10.27 -14.13 -21.84
C SER A 148 11.72 -14.13 -22.31
N ASP A 149 12.04 -14.96 -23.31
CA ASP A 149 13.35 -14.97 -24.01
C ASP A 149 13.47 -13.84 -25.06
N ASP A 150 12.55 -12.87 -25.07
CA ASP A 150 12.64 -11.69 -25.95
C ASP A 150 13.59 -10.65 -25.34
N ASP A 151 14.86 -10.71 -25.77
CA ASP A 151 15.90 -9.76 -25.37
C ASP A 151 15.53 -8.32 -25.69
N ALA A 152 14.90 -8.04 -26.83
CA ALA A 152 14.56 -6.67 -27.21
C ALA A 152 13.48 -6.09 -26.29
N ALA A 153 12.46 -6.90 -25.95
CA ALA A 153 11.46 -6.53 -24.97
C ALA A 153 12.09 -6.35 -23.57
N SER A 154 12.98 -7.27 -23.15
CA SER A 154 13.66 -7.20 -21.85
C SER A 154 14.55 -5.96 -21.73
N LEU A 155 15.26 -5.58 -22.80
CA LEU A 155 16.02 -4.34 -22.85
C LEU A 155 15.11 -3.10 -22.74
N ALA A 156 13.94 -3.12 -23.37
CA ALA A 156 12.97 -2.03 -23.22
C ALA A 156 12.49 -1.88 -21.76
N ILE A 157 12.25 -3.00 -21.06
CA ILE A 157 11.93 -2.99 -19.63
C ILE A 157 13.09 -2.41 -18.81
N ALA A 158 14.34 -2.81 -19.06
CA ALA A 158 15.50 -2.25 -18.37
C ALA A 158 15.63 -0.74 -18.54
N HIS A 159 15.40 -0.23 -19.76
CA HIS A 159 15.39 1.20 -20.02
C HIS A 159 14.30 1.93 -19.22
N GLU A 160 13.08 1.42 -19.23
CA GLU A 160 11.95 2.01 -18.48
C GLU A 160 12.18 2.00 -16.96
N VAL A 161 12.78 0.92 -16.43
CA VAL A 161 13.18 0.80 -15.02
C VAL A 161 14.21 1.88 -14.66
N ARG A 162 15.27 2.02 -15.47
CA ARG A 162 16.33 3.01 -15.23
C ARG A 162 15.82 4.44 -15.32
N GLU A 163 14.99 4.73 -16.32
CA GLU A 163 14.37 6.06 -16.48
C GLU A 163 13.45 6.39 -15.30
N THR A 164 12.69 5.42 -14.82
CA THR A 164 11.82 5.62 -13.65
C THR A 164 12.62 5.84 -12.38
N LEU A 165 13.63 5.01 -12.11
CA LEU A 165 14.56 5.22 -10.99
C LEU A 165 15.22 6.61 -11.05
N ALA A 166 15.69 7.04 -12.23
CA ALA A 166 16.29 8.36 -12.41
C ALA A 166 15.32 9.51 -12.10
N ARG A 167 14.03 9.39 -12.47
CA ARG A 167 12.99 10.40 -12.13
C ARG A 167 12.75 10.51 -10.63
N HIS A 168 12.91 9.43 -9.88
CA HIS A 168 12.86 9.41 -8.42
C HIS A 168 14.20 9.78 -7.76
N GLY A 169 15.21 10.14 -8.54
CA GLY A 169 16.53 10.55 -8.04
C GLY A 169 17.44 9.38 -7.65
N VAL A 170 17.14 8.16 -8.09
CA VAL A 170 17.95 6.97 -7.83
C VAL A 170 18.92 6.73 -9.01
N PRO A 171 20.24 6.92 -8.82
CA PRO A 171 21.21 6.69 -9.88
C PRO A 171 21.37 5.19 -10.18
N THR A 172 21.61 4.85 -11.45
CA THR A 172 21.84 3.47 -11.88
C THR A 172 23.03 3.33 -12.84
N GLU A 173 23.77 2.24 -12.69
CA GLU A 173 24.83 1.78 -13.58
C GLU A 173 24.40 0.50 -14.29
N TRP A 174 24.57 0.47 -15.60
CA TRP A 174 24.25 -0.70 -16.42
C TRP A 174 24.98 -0.61 -17.76
N ASN A 175 25.45 -1.74 -18.29
CA ASN A 175 26.23 -1.79 -19.53
C ASN A 175 25.37 -1.94 -20.81
N GLY A 176 24.05 -2.00 -20.68
CA GLY A 176 23.12 -2.18 -21.81
C GLY A 176 22.89 -3.62 -22.23
N SER A 177 23.39 -4.61 -21.49
CA SER A 177 23.21 -6.04 -21.79
C SER A 177 22.07 -6.64 -20.96
N VAL A 178 21.23 -7.47 -21.59
CA VAL A 178 20.20 -8.27 -20.91
C VAL A 178 20.79 -9.25 -19.88
N GLU A 179 22.01 -9.71 -20.11
CA GLU A 179 22.75 -10.62 -19.22
C GLU A 179 23.25 -9.94 -17.93
N GLN A 180 23.30 -8.61 -17.91
CA GLN A 180 23.81 -7.85 -16.78
C GLN A 180 22.66 -7.18 -16.05
N ARG A 181 22.56 -7.43 -14.73
CA ARG A 181 21.61 -6.75 -13.85
C ARG A 181 21.88 -5.25 -13.77
N ILE A 182 20.84 -4.47 -13.48
CA ILE A 182 20.98 -3.02 -13.22
C ILE A 182 21.56 -2.86 -11.82
N HIS A 183 22.57 -2.03 -11.66
CA HIS A 183 23.19 -1.73 -10.36
C HIS A 183 22.78 -0.34 -9.89
N ILE A 184 22.36 -0.24 -8.64
CA ILE A 184 22.29 1.03 -7.91
C ILE A 184 23.58 1.11 -7.09
N PRO A 185 24.44 2.13 -7.32
CA PRO A 185 25.68 2.30 -6.58
C PRO A 185 25.45 2.36 -5.07
N PRO A 186 26.49 2.12 -4.23
CA PRO A 186 26.36 2.23 -2.78
C PRO A 186 25.70 3.54 -2.34
N PHE A 187 24.73 3.43 -1.43
CA PHE A 187 24.00 4.54 -0.85
C PHE A 187 23.77 4.29 0.64
N ASP A 188 23.39 5.34 1.38
CA ASP A 188 23.04 5.22 2.79
C ASP A 188 21.76 4.38 2.94
N TRP A 189 21.94 3.11 3.32
CA TRP A 189 20.82 2.20 3.54
C TRP A 189 20.00 2.65 4.76
N ARG A 190 18.79 3.16 4.50
CA ARG A 190 17.85 3.71 5.48
C ARG A 190 16.43 3.27 5.13
N LYS A 191 16.20 1.94 5.14
CA LYS A 191 14.86 1.37 5.02
C LYS A 191 14.11 1.58 6.33
N ARG A 192 12.92 2.20 6.23
CA ARG A 192 12.05 2.46 7.38
C ARG A 192 11.26 1.22 7.76
N ARG A 193 11.11 1.01 9.07
CA ARG A 193 10.30 -0.08 9.66
C ARG A 193 9.18 0.44 10.56
N TRP A 194 9.43 1.52 11.33
CA TRP A 194 8.51 2.01 12.37
C TRP A 194 7.83 3.33 12.01
N THR A 195 8.47 4.12 11.16
CA THR A 195 8.03 5.45 10.74
C THR A 195 7.60 5.41 9.29
N GLN A 196 6.64 6.25 8.93
CA GLN A 196 6.37 6.53 7.53
C GLN A 196 7.35 7.59 7.01
N ALA A 197 7.72 7.47 5.74
CA ALA A 197 8.40 8.54 5.05
C ALA A 197 7.57 9.83 5.14
N ALA A 198 8.21 11.00 5.21
CA ALA A 198 7.52 12.26 5.03
C ALA A 198 6.89 12.26 3.62
N GLN A 199 5.59 11.97 3.55
CA GLN A 199 4.87 11.83 2.30
C GLN A 199 4.62 13.21 1.69
N LYS A 200 4.84 13.32 0.38
CA LYS A 200 4.08 14.27 -0.44
C LYS A 200 2.82 13.63 -1.03
N SER A 201 2.71 12.30 -1.06
CA SER A 201 1.48 11.52 -1.31
C SER A 201 1.70 10.05 -0.87
N PRO A 202 0.65 9.27 -0.52
CA PRO A 202 0.77 7.87 -0.10
C PRO A 202 0.89 6.90 -1.30
N PRO A 203 1.56 5.74 -1.14
CA PRO A 203 1.53 4.65 -2.13
C PRO A 203 0.25 3.81 -1.96
N PRO A 204 -0.39 3.32 -3.03
CA PRO A 204 -1.63 2.57 -2.89
C PRO A 204 -1.34 1.10 -2.55
N THR A 205 -1.66 0.69 -1.32
CA THR A 205 -1.87 -0.73 -0.93
C THR A 205 -3.23 -1.28 -1.39
N ARG A 206 -3.89 -0.58 -2.32
CA ARG A 206 -5.22 -0.86 -2.84
C ARG A 206 -5.20 -0.87 -4.36
N PHE A 207 -6.24 -1.43 -4.96
CA PHE A 207 -6.44 -1.28 -6.40
C PHE A 207 -6.50 0.23 -6.72
N SER A 208 -5.90 0.63 -7.84
CA SER A 208 -5.97 2.03 -8.26
C SER A 208 -7.37 2.35 -8.76
N CYS A 209 -8.01 3.33 -8.14
CA CYS A 209 -9.31 3.84 -8.58
C CYS A 209 -9.17 4.52 -9.95
N GLU A 210 -8.09 5.28 -10.18
CA GLU A 210 -7.78 5.90 -11.46
C GLU A 210 -7.69 4.86 -12.59
N ARG A 211 -7.08 3.70 -12.35
CA ARG A 211 -7.05 2.61 -13.36
C ARG A 211 -8.43 2.05 -13.65
N VAL A 212 -9.30 1.92 -12.65
CA VAL A 212 -10.69 1.48 -12.86
C VAL A 212 -11.45 2.51 -13.69
N ILE A 213 -11.26 3.81 -13.39
CA ILE A 213 -11.86 4.93 -14.14
C ILE A 213 -11.39 4.90 -15.60
N GLN A 214 -10.07 4.84 -15.85
CA GLN A 214 -9.52 4.78 -17.21
C GLN A 214 -9.98 3.54 -17.99
N GLY A 215 -10.03 2.38 -17.32
CA GLY A 215 -10.52 1.14 -17.93
C GLY A 215 -12.00 1.25 -18.35
N ALA A 216 -12.85 1.82 -17.49
CA ALA A 216 -14.25 2.05 -17.81
C ALA A 216 -14.43 3.05 -18.96
N MET A 217 -13.67 4.14 -18.98
CA MET A 217 -13.66 5.12 -20.07
C MET A 217 -13.30 4.47 -21.40
N HIS A 218 -12.25 3.64 -21.44
CA HIS A 218 -11.83 2.97 -22.67
C HIS A 218 -12.81 1.89 -23.13
N GLU A 219 -13.31 1.06 -22.22
CA GLU A 219 -14.20 -0.07 -22.55
C GLU A 219 -15.60 0.39 -22.99
N ARG A 220 -16.15 1.43 -22.35
CA ARG A 220 -17.51 1.92 -22.62
C ARG A 220 -17.56 3.19 -23.47
N GLY A 221 -16.43 3.85 -23.69
CA GLY A 221 -16.38 5.12 -24.41
C GLY A 221 -17.06 6.28 -23.66
N VAL A 222 -17.08 6.22 -22.33
CA VAL A 222 -17.74 7.20 -21.46
C VAL A 222 -16.79 8.32 -21.03
N SER A 223 -17.35 9.43 -20.56
CA SER A 223 -16.55 10.53 -20.02
C SER A 223 -15.90 10.13 -18.68
N ARG A 224 -14.83 10.85 -18.29
CA ARG A 224 -14.20 10.66 -16.97
C ARG A 224 -15.18 10.95 -15.83
N GLU A 225 -16.05 11.94 -16.02
CA GLU A 225 -17.09 12.31 -15.06
C GLU A 225 -18.10 11.17 -14.85
N ASP A 226 -18.61 10.56 -15.94
CA ASP A 226 -19.52 9.42 -15.84
C ASP A 226 -18.83 8.20 -15.19
N ALA A 227 -17.55 7.96 -15.50
CA ALA A 227 -16.79 6.86 -14.90
C ALA A 227 -16.52 7.05 -13.40
N ILE A 228 -16.24 8.29 -12.96
CA ILE A 228 -16.11 8.64 -11.54
C ILE A 228 -17.47 8.47 -10.84
N ALA A 229 -18.55 9.01 -11.40
CA ALA A 229 -19.89 8.88 -10.83
C ALA A 229 -20.30 7.41 -10.68
N ALA A 230 -19.92 6.54 -11.62
CA ALA A 230 -20.15 5.11 -11.53
C ALA A 230 -19.31 4.42 -10.44
N LEU A 231 -18.04 4.84 -10.24
CA LEU A 231 -17.21 4.37 -9.14
C LEU A 231 -17.77 4.79 -7.78
N GLU A 232 -18.16 6.05 -7.65
CA GLU A 232 -18.79 6.59 -6.45
C GLU A 232 -20.11 5.86 -6.15
N GLY A 233 -20.99 5.70 -7.16
CA GLY A 233 -22.24 4.97 -7.02
C GLY A 233 -22.06 3.52 -6.54
N PHE A 234 -21.04 2.82 -7.05
CA PHE A 234 -20.69 1.48 -6.60
C PHE A 234 -20.31 1.45 -5.11
N PHE A 235 -19.48 2.39 -4.66
CA PHE A 235 -19.07 2.48 -3.25
C PHE A 235 -20.22 2.91 -2.33
N SER A 236 -21.11 3.79 -2.78
CA SER A 236 -22.33 4.12 -2.04
C SER A 236 -23.25 2.89 -1.89
N ASP A 237 -23.37 2.06 -2.92
CA ASP A 237 -24.12 0.80 -2.84
C ASP A 237 -23.49 -0.21 -1.89
N MET A 238 -22.15 -0.30 -1.89
CA MET A 238 -21.43 -1.11 -0.91
C MET A 238 -21.69 -0.65 0.53
N ALA A 239 -21.63 0.65 0.80
CA ALA A 239 -21.94 1.21 2.10
C ALA A 239 -23.37 0.89 2.53
N ARG A 240 -24.36 1.08 1.64
CA ARG A 240 -25.76 0.70 1.89
C ARG A 240 -25.92 -0.77 2.23
N LYS A 241 -25.23 -1.65 1.50
CA LYS A 241 -25.29 -3.10 1.73
C LYS A 241 -24.70 -3.50 3.09
N HIS A 242 -23.64 -2.82 3.53
CA HIS A 242 -22.91 -3.17 4.74
C HIS A 242 -23.48 -2.52 6.00
N TYR A 243 -23.77 -1.22 5.95
CA TYR A 243 -24.21 -0.43 7.12
C TYR A 243 -25.73 -0.28 7.21
N GLY A 244 -26.46 -0.44 6.11
CA GLY A 244 -27.93 -0.43 6.07
C GLY A 244 -28.49 0.44 4.95
N ALA A 245 -29.40 -0.13 4.15
CA ALA A 245 -29.97 0.53 2.98
C ALA A 245 -30.88 1.72 3.32
N GLN A 246 -31.31 1.85 4.58
CA GLN A 246 -32.10 2.97 5.06
C GLN A 246 -31.28 4.26 5.23
N PHE A 247 -29.95 4.17 5.31
CA PHE A 247 -29.10 5.33 5.51
C PHE A 247 -28.71 5.97 4.18
N ALA A 248 -28.66 7.31 4.18
CA ALA A 248 -28.16 8.08 3.05
C ALA A 248 -26.63 8.07 3.06
N PHE A 249 -26.04 7.54 1.98
CA PHE A 249 -24.60 7.52 1.75
C PHE A 249 -24.25 8.16 0.42
N GLU A 250 -23.22 8.97 0.46
CA GLU A 250 -22.54 9.55 -0.69
C GLU A 250 -21.10 9.09 -0.68
N ALA A 251 -20.52 8.93 -1.86
CA ALA A 251 -19.13 8.55 -2.00
C ALA A 251 -18.45 9.53 -2.94
N HIS A 252 -17.21 9.88 -2.64
CA HIS A 252 -16.43 10.82 -3.43
C HIS A 252 -15.06 10.25 -3.72
N TYR A 253 -14.67 10.25 -4.98
CA TYR A 253 -13.32 9.86 -5.37
C TYR A 253 -12.33 10.99 -5.06
N ASP A 254 -11.33 10.68 -4.24
CA ASP A 254 -10.19 11.56 -3.96
C ASP A 254 -9.02 11.20 -4.92
N PRO A 255 -8.73 12.05 -5.92
CA PRO A 255 -7.64 11.80 -6.88
C PRO A 255 -6.25 11.98 -6.28
N GLU A 256 -6.09 12.72 -5.18
CA GLU A 256 -4.78 12.90 -4.52
C GLU A 256 -4.38 11.64 -3.76
N GLN A 257 -5.36 10.94 -3.19
CA GLN A 257 -5.16 9.72 -2.41
C GLN A 257 -5.50 8.43 -3.16
N ASP A 258 -5.96 8.55 -4.41
CA ASP A 258 -6.46 7.47 -5.27
C ASP A 258 -7.43 6.51 -4.55
N ARG A 259 -8.35 7.06 -3.76
CA ARG A 259 -9.30 6.30 -2.93
C ARG A 259 -10.69 6.91 -3.00
N VAL A 260 -11.70 6.12 -2.62
CA VAL A 260 -13.07 6.62 -2.47
C VAL A 260 -13.35 6.87 -0.99
N GLU A 261 -13.73 8.10 -0.65
CA GLU A 261 -14.23 8.45 0.67
C GLU A 261 -15.75 8.27 0.71
N ILE A 262 -16.28 7.73 1.80
CA ILE A 262 -17.72 7.51 1.97
C ILE A 262 -18.19 8.46 3.07
N PHE A 263 -19.34 9.08 2.86
CA PHE A 263 -19.98 9.98 3.79
C PHE A 263 -21.41 9.54 4.05
N ARG A 264 -21.86 9.69 5.29
CA ARG A 264 -23.27 9.58 5.66
C ARG A 264 -23.86 10.98 5.73
N THR A 265 -24.99 11.18 5.06
CA THR A 265 -25.67 12.47 5.02
C THR A 265 -26.83 12.50 6.02
N ILE A 266 -26.95 13.58 6.80
CA ILE A 266 -28.08 13.90 7.66
C ILE A 266 -28.67 15.24 7.25
N THR A 267 -30.00 15.34 7.21
CA THR A 267 -30.69 16.62 7.05
C THR A 267 -31.12 17.19 8.40
N ALA A 268 -30.82 18.46 8.63
CA ALA A 268 -31.32 19.21 9.77
C ALA A 268 -32.77 19.62 9.55
N VAL A 269 -33.65 19.33 10.52
CA VAL A 269 -35.07 19.65 10.41
C VAL A 269 -35.63 20.28 11.68
N GLU A 270 -36.71 21.04 11.56
CA GLU A 270 -37.52 21.47 12.71
C GLU A 270 -38.58 20.43 13.09
N GLN A 271 -39.12 19.74 12.09
CA GLN A 271 -40.08 18.67 12.24
C GLN A 271 -39.65 17.50 11.35
N ARG A 272 -39.64 16.28 11.91
CA ARG A 272 -39.32 15.09 11.12
C ARG A 272 -40.46 14.73 10.18
N SER A 273 -40.09 14.14 9.05
CA SER A 273 -41.02 13.52 8.11
C SER A 273 -41.83 12.41 8.77
N ASP A 274 -43.09 12.25 8.35
CA ASP A 274 -43.94 11.12 8.73
C ASP A 274 -43.54 9.82 8.01
N ASP A 275 -42.75 9.92 6.93
CA ASP A 275 -42.18 8.78 6.24
C ASP A 275 -40.93 8.28 6.98
N PRO A 276 -40.95 7.06 7.57
CA PRO A 276 -39.81 6.52 8.30
C PRO A 276 -38.54 6.39 7.45
N ALA A 277 -38.67 6.20 6.14
CA ALA A 277 -37.55 6.07 5.22
C ALA A 277 -36.80 7.40 5.02
N VAL A 278 -37.51 8.53 5.16
CA VAL A 278 -36.90 9.87 5.14
C VAL A 278 -36.42 10.23 6.54
N ALA A 279 -37.28 10.02 7.54
CA ALA A 279 -37.02 10.42 8.91
C ALA A 279 -35.72 9.85 9.48
N VAL A 280 -35.35 8.61 9.13
CA VAL A 280 -34.10 7.96 9.61
C VAL A 280 -32.84 8.79 9.32
N ASN A 281 -32.83 9.60 8.25
CA ASN A 281 -31.72 10.48 7.88
C ASN A 281 -31.90 11.93 8.35
N GLU A 282 -32.94 12.23 9.14
CA GLU A 282 -33.17 13.58 9.67
C GLU A 282 -32.78 13.70 11.14
N ARG A 283 -32.29 14.87 11.55
CA ARG A 283 -32.06 15.22 12.96
C ARG A 283 -32.61 16.60 13.27
N PHE A 284 -33.12 16.77 14.49
CA PHE A 284 -33.59 18.08 14.92
C PHE A 284 -32.44 19.09 14.97
N CYS A 285 -32.68 20.30 14.48
CA CYS A 285 -31.69 21.39 14.54
C CYS A 285 -31.21 21.63 15.98
N SER A 286 -32.12 21.51 16.97
CA SER A 286 -31.78 21.63 18.39
C SER A 286 -30.80 20.57 18.89
N GLN A 287 -30.94 19.33 18.43
CA GLN A 287 -30.03 18.23 18.75
C GLN A 287 -28.66 18.45 18.12
N LEU A 288 -28.64 18.82 16.84
CA LEU A 288 -27.41 19.07 16.09
C LEU A 288 -26.62 20.23 16.68
N ASN A 289 -27.28 21.35 16.98
CA ASN A 289 -26.64 22.54 17.56
C ASN A 289 -26.07 22.28 18.97
N ALA A 290 -26.69 21.39 19.75
CA ALA A 290 -26.16 20.98 21.06
C ALA A 290 -24.85 20.18 20.96
N VAL A 291 -24.69 19.37 19.91
CA VAL A 291 -23.53 18.49 19.71
C VAL A 291 -22.41 19.20 18.96
N LEU A 292 -22.75 19.91 17.87
CA LEU A 292 -21.79 20.51 16.94
C LEU A 292 -21.43 21.97 17.26
N LYS A 293 -22.06 22.56 18.29
CA LYS A 293 -21.80 23.94 18.75
C LYS A 293 -21.88 24.98 17.62
N GLY A 294 -22.88 24.85 16.73
CA GLY A 294 -23.04 25.66 15.52
C GLY A 294 -24.40 26.35 15.40
N GLY A 295 -24.61 27.08 14.29
CA GLY A 295 -25.86 27.73 13.89
C GLY A 295 -26.51 27.00 12.72
N ILE A 296 -26.86 25.74 12.95
CA ILE A 296 -27.47 24.86 11.95
C ILE A 296 -28.93 25.25 11.78
N GLU A 297 -29.33 25.47 10.53
CA GLU A 297 -30.66 25.87 10.11
C GLU A 297 -31.43 24.68 9.51
N PRO A 298 -32.78 24.72 9.53
CA PRO A 298 -33.59 23.69 8.89
C PRO A 298 -33.30 23.64 7.38
N GLY A 299 -33.04 22.44 6.87
CA GLY A 299 -32.66 22.19 5.49
C GLY A 299 -31.15 22.00 5.28
N ASP A 300 -30.32 22.30 6.28
CA ASP A 300 -28.88 22.06 6.18
C ASP A 300 -28.58 20.56 6.04
N GLU A 301 -27.70 20.21 5.10
CA GLU A 301 -27.16 18.87 4.94
C GLU A 301 -25.81 18.76 5.64
N LEU A 302 -25.70 17.78 6.54
CA LEU A 302 -24.50 17.48 7.29
C LEU A 302 -23.94 16.14 6.83
N ILE A 303 -22.69 16.17 6.37
CA ILE A 303 -21.96 14.98 5.95
C ILE A 303 -20.98 14.55 7.04
N PHE A 304 -20.95 13.24 7.31
CA PHE A 304 -20.04 12.63 8.27
C PHE A 304 -19.27 11.53 7.57
N GLN A 305 -17.94 11.62 7.56
CA GLN A 305 -17.08 10.63 6.94
C GLN A 305 -17.27 9.26 7.60
N VAL A 306 -17.42 8.21 6.81
CA VAL A 306 -17.51 6.82 7.27
C VAL A 306 -16.13 6.18 7.13
N PHE A 307 -15.51 5.86 8.26
CA PHE A 307 -14.20 5.17 8.29
C PHE A 307 -14.40 3.66 8.13
N TYR A 308 -14.41 3.20 6.88
CA TYR A 308 -14.76 1.81 6.54
C TYR A 308 -13.56 0.85 6.48
N LEU A 309 -12.35 1.34 6.74
CA LEU A 309 -11.09 0.63 6.54
C LEU A 309 -10.46 0.30 7.88
N LYS A 310 -9.85 -0.89 7.99
CA LYS A 310 -9.20 -1.32 9.22
C LYS A 310 -8.05 -0.39 9.64
N ASP A 311 -7.37 0.23 8.68
CA ASP A 311 -6.28 1.16 8.97
C ASP A 311 -6.78 2.44 9.67
N ASP A 312 -8.08 2.75 9.55
CA ASP A 312 -8.73 3.92 10.13
C ASP A 312 -9.46 3.60 11.45
N ASP A 313 -9.18 2.44 12.09
CA ASP A 313 -9.82 1.98 13.34
C ASP A 313 -9.84 3.05 14.44
N TYR A 314 -8.72 3.75 14.64
CA TYR A 314 -8.62 4.80 15.65
C TYR A 314 -9.50 6.03 15.34
N LEU A 315 -9.71 6.35 14.04
CA LEU A 315 -10.59 7.44 13.60
C LEU A 315 -12.06 7.02 13.73
N ALA A 316 -12.38 5.78 13.38
CA ALA A 316 -13.71 5.20 13.57
C ALA A 316 -14.11 5.23 15.05
N GLN A 317 -13.23 4.76 15.95
CA GLN A 317 -13.47 4.78 17.39
C GLN A 317 -13.73 6.20 17.91
N ALA A 318 -12.85 7.16 17.56
CA ALA A 318 -13.00 8.55 18.00
C ALA A 318 -14.30 9.19 17.48
N GLN A 319 -14.70 8.89 16.25
CA GLN A 319 -15.94 9.39 15.67
C GLN A 319 -17.17 8.79 16.37
N ASP A 320 -17.17 7.47 16.63
CA ASP A 320 -18.29 6.79 17.27
C ASP A 320 -18.50 7.31 18.70
N GLU A 321 -17.43 7.55 19.46
CA GLU A 321 -17.49 8.17 20.79
C GLU A 321 -18.21 9.53 20.76
N GLN A 322 -18.01 10.31 19.70
CA GLN A 322 -18.54 11.66 19.58
C GLN A 322 -19.93 11.72 18.92
N TYR A 323 -20.18 10.88 17.91
CA TYR A 323 -21.31 11.05 16.99
C TYR A 323 -22.16 9.80 16.78
N ALA A 324 -21.84 8.62 17.33
CA ALA A 324 -22.62 7.39 17.06
C ALA A 324 -24.13 7.55 17.33
N ARG A 325 -24.48 8.20 18.45
CA ARG A 325 -25.90 8.51 18.79
C ARG A 325 -26.55 9.50 17.84
N LEU A 326 -25.76 10.41 17.25
CA LEU A 326 -26.26 11.33 16.26
C LEU A 326 -26.47 10.60 14.93
N LEU A 327 -25.58 9.68 14.58
CA LEU A 327 -25.66 8.93 13.32
C LEU A 327 -26.63 7.74 13.39
N ASP A 328 -27.09 7.34 14.57
CA ASP A 328 -27.76 6.04 14.80
C ASP A 328 -26.97 4.87 14.15
N MET A 329 -25.64 5.00 14.13
CA MET A 329 -24.72 4.12 13.42
C MET A 329 -23.37 4.13 14.11
N GLU A 330 -22.77 2.95 14.25
CA GLU A 330 -21.41 2.73 14.73
C GLU A 330 -20.60 2.05 13.62
N THR A 331 -19.36 2.50 13.45
CA THR A 331 -18.42 2.03 12.44
C THR A 331 -17.21 1.30 13.04
N ASP A 332 -16.93 1.52 14.33
CA ASP A 332 -15.88 0.83 15.09
C ASP A 332 -16.04 -0.70 14.96
N ARG A 333 -14.93 -1.36 14.60
CA ARG A 333 -14.86 -2.82 14.33
C ARG A 333 -15.84 -3.35 13.29
N ARG A 334 -16.53 -2.49 12.54
CA ARG A 334 -17.48 -2.85 11.46
C ARG A 334 -16.95 -2.39 10.10
N PHE A 335 -15.69 -2.71 9.83
CA PHE A 335 -15.03 -2.41 8.56
C PHE A 335 -15.67 -3.14 7.39
N MET A 336 -15.65 -2.50 6.23
CA MET A 336 -16.06 -3.13 4.98
C MET A 336 -14.93 -4.04 4.49
N GLU A 337 -15.28 -5.23 4.02
CA GLU A 337 -14.35 -6.05 3.25
C GLU A 337 -14.09 -5.35 1.91
N LEU A 338 -12.83 -5.01 1.65
CA LEU A 338 -12.47 -4.33 0.42
C LEU A 338 -12.74 -5.26 -0.78
N PRO A 339 -13.45 -4.75 -1.82
CA PRO A 339 -13.71 -5.53 -3.01
C PRO A 339 -12.42 -5.76 -3.80
N THR A 340 -12.33 -6.90 -4.48
CA THR A 340 -11.26 -7.11 -5.48
C THR A 340 -11.41 -6.13 -6.63
N VAL A 341 -10.31 -5.77 -7.31
CA VAL A 341 -10.35 -4.87 -8.47
C VAL A 341 -11.35 -5.34 -9.55
N ARG A 342 -11.49 -6.65 -9.73
CA ARG A 342 -12.45 -7.26 -10.66
C ARG A 342 -13.89 -6.96 -10.24
N ALA A 343 -14.20 -7.06 -8.95
CA ALA A 343 -15.53 -6.76 -8.42
C ALA A 343 -15.85 -5.27 -8.56
N VAL A 344 -14.88 -4.38 -8.30
CA VAL A 344 -15.04 -2.93 -8.49
C VAL A 344 -15.32 -2.61 -9.95
N ARG A 345 -14.49 -3.11 -10.88
CA ARG A 345 -14.72 -2.89 -12.32
C ARG A 345 -16.11 -3.37 -12.74
N GLN A 346 -16.48 -4.59 -12.35
CA GLN A 346 -17.79 -5.12 -12.72
C GLN A 346 -18.92 -4.24 -12.18
N GLY A 347 -18.82 -3.83 -10.91
CA GLY A 347 -19.76 -2.90 -10.30
C GLY A 347 -19.84 -1.56 -11.01
N VAL A 348 -18.70 -0.96 -11.37
CA VAL A 348 -18.64 0.29 -12.16
C VAL A 348 -19.32 0.12 -13.52
N LEU A 349 -19.07 -0.98 -14.23
CA LEU A 349 -19.74 -1.24 -15.51
C LEU A 349 -21.24 -1.47 -15.36
N GLU A 350 -21.69 -2.04 -14.24
CA GLU A 350 -23.11 -2.19 -13.89
C GLU A 350 -23.75 -0.83 -13.56
N GLN A 351 -23.05 0.05 -12.83
CA GLN A 351 -23.50 1.41 -12.55
C GLN A 351 -23.63 2.24 -13.82
N LEU A 352 -22.63 2.19 -14.72
CA LEU A 352 -22.72 2.87 -16.02
C LEU A 352 -23.94 2.42 -16.82
N ARG A 353 -24.23 1.11 -16.86
CA ARG A 353 -25.45 0.60 -17.50
C ARG A 353 -26.72 1.14 -16.85
N ALA A 354 -26.76 1.22 -15.51
CA ALA A 354 -27.90 1.77 -14.78
C ALA A 354 -28.11 3.27 -15.07
N MET A 355 -27.02 4.01 -15.30
CA MET A 355 -27.04 5.43 -15.72
C MET A 355 -27.41 5.62 -17.21
N GLY A 356 -27.57 4.53 -17.97
CA GLY A 356 -27.83 4.59 -19.41
C GLY A 356 -26.61 5.04 -20.22
N ARG A 357 -25.41 4.69 -19.76
CA ARG A 357 -24.11 5.02 -20.37
C ARG A 357 -23.42 3.80 -20.97
#